data_AF-A0ABD5DZP6-F1
#
_entry.id   AF-A0ABD5DZP6-F1
#
_cell.length_a   1.000
_cell.length_b   1.000
_cell.length_c   1.000
_cell.angle_alpha   90.00
_cell.angle_beta   90.00
_cell.angle_gamma   90.00
#
_symmetry.space_group_name_H-M   'P 1'
#
loop_
_entity.id
_entity.type
_entity.pdbx_description
1 polymer ?
#
loop_
_entity_poly.entity_id
_entity_poly.type
_entity_poly.pdbx_seq_one_letter_code
_entity_poly.pdbx_strand_id
1 'polypeptide(L)'
;IQRDGEMADAKQQLIDRLLTRIQGVIQAREAKDIMMHAPTERLEEVVALLPGAERPTILPLAGDKQRVAMHMVSSETLFWE
;
A
#
# COMPACT_ATOMS: atom_id res chain seq x y z
N ILE A 1 2.24 -17.13 33.00
CA ILE A 1 1.96 -18.41 32.32
C ILE A 1 2.78 -18.41 31.05
N GLN A 2 4.06 -18.77 31.15
CA GLN A 2 4.92 -19.03 30.00
C GLN A 2 5.43 -20.45 30.22
N ARG A 3 5.20 -21.32 29.25
CA ARG A 3 5.58 -22.73 29.35
C ARG A 3 6.96 -22.83 28.72
N ASP A 4 7.98 -23.05 29.53
CA ASP A 4 9.33 -23.30 29.03
C ASP A 4 9.38 -24.70 28.41
N GLY A 5 9.69 -24.77 27.11
CA GLY A 5 9.80 -26.00 26.34
C GLY A 5 9.67 -25.76 24.82
N GLU A 6 10.32 -26.58 24.01
CA GLU A 6 10.22 -26.50 22.55
C GLU A 6 8.78 -26.71 22.08
N MET A 7 8.33 -25.85 21.16
CA MET A 7 7.01 -25.97 20.56
C MET A 7 7.03 -27.03 19.46
N ALA A 8 6.00 -27.89 19.44
CA ALA A 8 5.80 -28.80 18.33
C ALA A 8 5.75 -28.01 17.01
N ASP A 9 6.47 -28.47 15.98
CA ASP A 9 6.67 -27.76 14.71
C ASP A 9 5.38 -27.23 14.09
N ALA A 10 4.30 -28.02 14.15
CA ALA A 10 2.99 -27.62 13.64
C ALA A 10 2.43 -26.35 14.31
N LYS A 11 2.70 -26.16 15.61
CA LYS A 11 2.31 -24.96 16.35
C LYS A 11 3.19 -23.77 15.97
N GLN A 12 4.50 -23.97 15.81
CA GLN A 12 5.41 -22.91 15.39
C GLN A 12 5.03 -22.39 14.00
N GLN A 13 4.77 -23.29 13.05
CA GLN A 13 4.31 -22.91 11.70
C GLN A 13 2.98 -22.15 11.72
N LEU A 14 2.06 -22.48 12.63
CA LEU A 14 0.81 -21.75 12.78
C LEU A 14 1.05 -20.33 13.33
N ILE A 15 1.95 -20.20 14.31
CA ILE A 15 2.36 -18.91 14.87
C ILE A 15 3.00 -18.05 13.79
N ASP A 16 3.92 -18.58 13.00
CA ASP A 16 4.62 -17.83 11.95
C ASP A 16 3.64 -17.30 10.88
N ARG A 17 2.65 -18.13 10.50
CA ARG A 17 1.56 -17.73 9.60
C ARG A 17 0.69 -16.64 10.22
N LEU A 18 0.39 -16.74 11.52
CA LEU A 18 -0.41 -15.74 12.23
C LEU A 18 0.35 -14.42 12.34
N LEU A 19 1.64 -14.45 12.69
CA LEU A 19 2.50 -13.27 12.75
C LEU A 19 2.58 -12.57 11.39
N THR A 20 2.72 -13.33 10.30
CA THR A 20 2.71 -12.77 8.94
C THR A 20 1.40 -12.04 8.64
N ARG A 21 0.26 -12.61 9.03
CA ARG A 21 -1.06 -11.97 8.84
C ARG A 21 -1.23 -10.72 9.68
N ILE A 22 -0.80 -10.75 10.94
CA ILE A 22 -0.83 -9.59 11.84
C ILE A 22 0.04 -8.46 11.27
N GLN A 23 1.25 -8.79 10.83
CA GLN A 23 2.17 -7.82 10.23
C GLN A 23 1.56 -7.17 8.98
N GLY A 24 0.89 -7.95 8.13
CA GLY A 24 0.16 -7.43 6.97
C GLY A 24 -0.96 -6.47 7.35
N VAL A 25 -1.74 -6.77 8.40
CA VAL A 25 -2.78 -5.86 8.91
C VAL A 25 -2.18 -4.57 9.45
N ILE A 26 -1.08 -4.63 10.19
CA ILE A 26 -0.40 -3.44 10.73
C ILE A 26 0.04 -2.53 9.58
N GLN A 27 0.70 -3.08 8.56
CA GLN A 27 1.14 -2.32 7.38
C GLN A 27 -0.04 -1.71 6.62
N ALA A 28 -1.11 -2.48 6.40
CA ALA A 28 -2.28 -2.00 5.67
C ALA A 28 -3.05 -0.89 6.41
N ARG A 29 -3.00 -0.85 7.75
CA ARG A 29 -3.69 0.20 8.54
C ARG A 29 -3.10 1.59 8.32
N GLU A 30 -1.80 1.66 8.04
CA GLU A 30 -1.08 2.92 7.79
C GLU A 30 -1.08 3.31 6.32
N ALA A 31 -1.56 2.43 5.44
CA ALA A 31 -1.70 2.67 4.02
C ALA A 31 -3.05 3.32 3.70
N LYS A 32 -3.03 4.32 2.81
CA LYS A 32 -4.21 4.96 2.24
C LYS A 32 -4.26 4.70 0.75
N ASP A 33 -5.46 4.40 0.29
CA ASP A 33 -5.75 4.25 -1.13
C ASP A 33 -6.19 5.60 -1.71
N ILE A 34 -5.45 6.07 -2.71
CA ILE A 34 -5.60 7.40 -3.31
C ILE A 34 -6.07 7.22 -4.75
N MET A 35 -7.16 7.90 -5.08
CA MET A 35 -7.65 8.01 -6.45
C MET A 35 -7.78 9.49 -6.82
N MET A 36 -7.15 9.89 -7.93
CA MET A 36 -7.20 11.27 -8.40
C MET A 36 -7.14 11.35 -9.92
N HIS A 37 -7.62 12.47 -10.48
CA HIS A 37 -7.38 12.80 -11.89
C HIS A 37 -6.11 13.63 -12.01
N ALA A 38 -5.21 13.24 -12.89
CA ALA A 38 -3.97 13.97 -13.15
C ALA A 38 -3.82 14.27 -14.66
N PRO A 39 -3.20 15.41 -15.03
CA PRO A 39 -2.84 15.67 -16.41
C PRO A 39 -1.87 14.62 -16.93
N THR A 40 -2.15 14.05 -18.10
CA THR A 40 -1.32 13.00 -18.72
C THR A 40 0.13 13.44 -18.91
N GLU A 41 0.36 14.72 -19.23
CA GLU A 41 1.68 15.28 -19.51
C GLU A 41 2.53 15.50 -18.25
N ARG A 42 1.94 15.45 -17.05
CA ARG A 42 2.61 15.78 -15.78
C ARG A 42 2.63 14.61 -14.80
N LEU A 43 2.40 13.39 -15.27
CA LEU A 43 2.32 12.21 -14.41
C LEU A 43 3.60 11.97 -13.61
N GLU A 44 4.76 12.14 -14.24
CA GLU A 44 6.05 11.97 -13.56
C GLU A 44 6.22 12.97 -12.41
N GLU A 45 5.82 14.24 -12.61
CA GLU A 45 5.84 15.27 -11.57
C GLU A 45 4.90 14.90 -10.41
N VAL A 46 3.68 14.41 -10.71
CA VAL A 46 2.72 14.02 -9.67
C VAL A 46 3.22 12.80 -8.87
N VAL A 47 3.83 11.81 -9.53
CA VAL A 47 4.41 10.64 -8.84
C VAL A 47 5.60 11.04 -7.96
N ALA A 48 6.45 11.96 -8.42
CA ALA A 48 7.59 12.44 -7.64
C ALA A 48 7.16 13.15 -6.34
N LEU A 49 5.97 13.74 -6.31
CA LEU A 49 5.39 14.37 -5.11
C LEU A 49 4.79 13.37 -4.12
N LEU A 50 4.70 12.09 -4.47
CA LEU A 50 4.09 11.05 -3.66
C LEU A 50 5.11 9.93 -3.38
N PRO A 51 6.07 10.15 -2.44
CA PRO A 51 7.04 9.13 -2.09
C PRO A 51 6.35 7.82 -1.65
N GLY A 52 6.96 6.65 -1.84
CA GLY A 52 6.32 5.38 -1.44
C GLY A 52 5.11 4.93 -2.29
N ALA A 53 4.57 5.76 -3.20
CA ALA A 53 3.65 5.33 -4.24
C ALA A 53 4.42 4.67 -5.39
N GLU A 54 5.04 3.52 -5.12
CA GLU A 54 6.11 2.97 -5.97
C GLU A 54 5.70 2.78 -7.43
N ARG A 55 4.40 2.52 -7.70
CA ARG A 55 3.83 2.46 -9.06
C ARG A 55 2.32 2.71 -9.06
N PRO A 56 1.84 3.88 -9.53
CA PRO A 56 0.40 4.09 -9.71
C PRO A 56 -0.18 3.24 -10.84
N THR A 57 -1.42 2.83 -10.68
CA THR A 57 -2.26 2.31 -11.76
C THR A 57 -2.89 3.48 -12.51
N ILE A 58 -2.72 3.52 -13.84
CA ILE A 58 -3.20 4.60 -14.70
C ILE A 58 -4.33 4.10 -15.59
N LEU A 59 -5.46 4.81 -15.57
CA LEU A 59 -6.68 4.49 -16.29
C LEU A 59 -7.05 5.67 -17.21
N PRO A 60 -7.24 5.45 -18.52
CA PRO A 60 -7.70 6.49 -19.43
C PRO A 60 -9.14 6.91 -19.09
N LEU A 61 -9.43 8.20 -19.17
CA LEU A 61 -10.77 8.74 -18.97
C LEU A 61 -11.57 8.73 -20.28
N ALA A 62 -12.83 8.29 -20.21
CA ALA A 62 -13.70 8.29 -21.37
C ALA A 62 -13.98 9.73 -21.82
N GLY A 63 -13.60 10.05 -23.07
CA GLY A 63 -13.82 11.38 -23.65
C GLY A 63 -12.81 12.46 -23.23
N ASP A 64 -11.81 12.14 -22.39
CA ASP A 64 -10.76 13.07 -21.98
C ASP A 64 -9.38 12.45 -22.23
N LYS A 65 -8.62 13.05 -23.14
CA LYS A 65 -7.26 12.61 -23.50
C LYS A 65 -6.18 13.37 -22.71
N GLN A 66 -6.54 14.49 -22.09
CA GLN A 66 -5.60 15.34 -21.38
C GLN A 66 -5.42 14.90 -19.93
N ARG A 67 -6.36 14.12 -19.39
CA ARG A 67 -6.33 13.61 -18.02
C ARG A 67 -6.50 12.10 -17.98
N VAL A 68 -5.92 11.50 -16.94
CA VAL A 68 -6.07 10.09 -16.59
C VAL A 68 -6.53 9.98 -15.14
N ALA A 69 -7.26 8.91 -14.82
CA ALA A 69 -7.44 8.50 -13.45
C ALA A 69 -6.19 7.75 -12.99
N MET A 70 -5.70 8.13 -11.82
CA MET A 70 -4.54 7.54 -11.19
C MET A 70 -4.96 6.94 -9.85
N HIS A 71 -4.50 5.71 -9.59
CA HIS A 71 -4.79 4.94 -8.40
C HIS A 71 -3.50 4.46 -7.76
N MET A 72 -3.30 4.71 -6.47
CA MET A 72 -2.07 4.37 -5.77
C MET A 72 -2.28 4.17 -4.28
N VAL A 73 -1.33 3.48 -3.65
CA VAL A 73 -1.29 3.29 -2.21
C VAL A 73 -0.12 4.08 -1.64
N SER A 74 -0.36 4.90 -0.62
CA SER A 74 0.67 5.69 0.08
C SER A 74 0.52 5.58 1.60
N SER A 75 1.58 5.79 2.37
CA SER A 75 1.46 5.87 3.83
C SER A 75 0.77 7.17 4.27
N GLU A 76 0.02 7.11 5.37
CA GLU A 76 -0.72 8.25 5.93
C GLU A 76 0.18 9.44 6.32
N THR A 77 1.38 9.15 6.84
CA THR A 77 2.36 10.15 7.28
C THR A 77 2.85 11.04 6.16
N LEU A 78 2.82 10.55 4.92
CA LEU A 78 3.40 11.21 3.78
C LEU A 78 2.40 12.09 3.01
N PHE A 79 1.11 11.88 3.25
CA PHE A 79 0.05 12.58 2.53
C PHE A 79 -0.26 13.96 3.15
N TRP A 80 0.07 14.19 4.43
CA TRP A 80 -0.32 15.39 5.18
C TRP A 80 0.85 16.31 5.60
N GLU A 81 2.05 16.10 5.07
CA GLU A 81 3.19 17.03 5.20
C GLU A 81 3.34 17.90 3.94
#